data_AF-B0WXK9-F1
#
_entry.id   AF-B0WXK9-F1
#
_cell.length_a   1.000
_cell.length_b   1.000
_cell.length_c   1.000
_cell.angle_alpha   90.00
_cell.angle_beta   90.00
_cell.angle_gamma   90.00
#
_symmetry.space_group_name_H-M   'P 1'
#
loop_
_entity.id
_entity.type
_entity.pdbx_description
1 polymer ?
#
loop_
_entity_poly.entity_id
_entity_poly.type
_entity_poly.pdbx_seq_one_letter_code
_entity_poly.pdbx_strand_id
1 'polypeptide(L)' 'MKYVYCCVLVVLLGLTLAWAAEDVPEAEKVAPINVSKRQFVQTLTCTNPNCSAQCKGRGYRSGKCQIGRCFCSYV' A
#
# COMPACT_ATOMS: atom_id res chain seq x y z
N MET A 1 -18.43 -37.92 28.11
CA MET A 1 -17.28 -37.16 28.64
C MET A 1 -16.33 -36.68 27.53
N LYS A 2 -15.77 -37.57 26.68
CA LYS A 2 -14.78 -37.21 25.64
C LYS A 2 -15.29 -36.21 24.57
N TYR A 3 -16.55 -36.36 24.14
CA TYR A 3 -17.18 -35.48 23.15
C TYR A 3 -17.41 -34.06 23.65
N VAL A 4 -17.76 -33.91 24.94
CA VAL A 4 -18.00 -32.60 25.56
C VAL A 4 -16.71 -31.79 25.60
N TYR A 5 -15.58 -32.43 25.91
CA TYR A 5 -14.27 -31.78 25.92
C TYR A 5 -13.82 -31.30 24.53
N CYS A 6 -14.15 -32.07 23.49
CA CYS A 6 -13.85 -31.72 22.11
C CYS A 6 -14.67 -30.51 21.65
N CYS A 7 -15.96 -30.45 21.98
CA CYS A 7 -16.80 -29.29 21.68
C CYS A 7 -16.30 -28.02 22.36
N VAL A 8 -15.91 -28.09 23.64
CA VAL A 8 -15.40 -26.93 24.38
C VAL A 8 -14.09 -26.40 23.78
N LEU A 9 -13.19 -27.29 23.36
CA LEU A 9 -11.93 -26.92 22.68
C LEU A 9 -12.17 -26.20 21.35
N VAL A 10 -13.12 -26.68 20.55
CA VAL A 10 -13.45 -26.06 19.26
C VAL A 10 -14.07 -24.67 19.44
N VAL A 11 -14.93 -24.49 20.45
CA VAL A 11 -15.53 -23.19 20.76
C VAL A 11 -14.49 -22.18 21.24
N LEU A 12 -13.55 -22.60 22.10
CA LEU A 12 -12.45 -21.75 22.57
C LEU A 12 -11.54 -21.32 21.42
N LEU A 13 -11.16 -22.25 20.52
CA LEU A 13 -10.37 -21.94 19.33
C LEU A 13 -11.10 -20.96 18.40
N GLY A 14 -12.40 -21.17 18.18
CA GLY A 14 -13.23 -20.27 17.38
C GLY A 14 -13.32 -18.87 17.97
N LEU A 15 -13.50 -18.74 19.29
CA LEU A 15 -13.46 -17.44 19.96
C LEU A 15 -12.10 -16.76 19.80
N THR A 16 -10.98 -17.48 19.99
CA THR A 16 -9.64 -16.84 19.84
C THR A 16 -9.38 -16.29 18.43
N LEU A 17 -9.92 -16.95 17.40
CA LEU A 17 -9.78 -16.47 16.01
C LEU A 17 -10.65 -15.24 15.73
N ALA A 18 -11.80 -15.11 16.40
CA ALA A 18 -12.67 -13.95 16.22
C ALA A 18 -12.06 -12.66 16.82
N TRP A 19 -11.24 -12.77 17.86
CA TRP A 19 -10.63 -11.62 18.55
C TRP A 19 -9.37 -11.12 17.85
N ALA A 20 -8.87 -11.83 16.83
CA ALA A 20 -7.72 -11.44 16.03
C ALA A 20 -8.10 -10.61 14.79
N ALA A 21 -9.35 -10.16 14.66
CA ALA A 21 -9.87 -9.44 13.50
C ALA A 21 -10.18 -7.94 13.73
N GLU A 22 -9.58 -7.33 14.75
CA GLU A 22 -9.37 -5.88 14.87
C GLU A 22 -7.88 -5.68 14.55
N ASP A 23 -7.44 -5.03 13.45
CA ASP A 23 -7.76 -3.69 12.97
C ASP A 23 -7.83 -3.66 11.43
N VAL A 24 -8.98 -3.28 10.86
CA VAL A 24 -9.04 -2.78 9.48
C VAL A 24 -8.98 -1.25 9.56
N PRO A 25 -7.85 -0.59 9.20
CA PRO A 25 -7.78 0.86 9.23
C PRO A 25 -8.80 1.44 8.26
N GLU A 26 -9.67 2.26 8.83
CA GLU A 26 -10.70 3.05 8.17
C GLU A 26 -10.05 3.87 7.03
N ALA A 27 -10.42 3.54 5.80
CA ALA A 27 -9.91 4.19 4.61
C ALA A 27 -10.32 5.67 4.62
N GLU A 28 -9.35 6.52 4.96
CA GLU A 28 -9.45 7.96 5.00
C GLU A 28 -10.02 8.50 3.67
N LYS A 29 -11.03 9.35 3.78
CA LYS A 29 -11.77 9.97 2.68
C LYS A 29 -10.85 10.91 1.90
N VAL A 30 -10.17 10.41 0.86
CA VAL A 30 -9.29 11.25 0.02
C VAL A 30 -10.14 12.17 -0.86
N ALA A 31 -10.06 13.48 -0.59
CA ALA A 31 -10.66 14.52 -1.41
C ALA A 31 -10.19 14.42 -2.89
N PRO A 32 -11.01 14.83 -3.88
CA PRO A 32 -10.65 14.72 -5.28
C PRO A 32 -9.47 15.66 -5.59
N ILE A 33 -8.26 15.10 -5.63
CA ILE A 33 -7.10 15.79 -6.19
C ILE A 33 -7.35 15.92 -7.69
N ASN A 34 -7.39 17.15 -8.20
CA ASN A 34 -7.37 17.42 -9.64
C ASN A 34 -6.03 16.93 -10.20
N VAL A 35 -5.99 15.66 -10.62
CA VAL A 35 -4.82 15.02 -11.21
C VAL A 35 -4.65 15.58 -12.62
N SER A 36 -3.86 16.64 -12.72
CA SER A 36 -3.19 17.02 -13.97
C SER A 36 -2.51 15.78 -14.56
N LYS A 37 -2.64 15.56 -15.88
CA LYS A 37 -2.22 14.39 -16.70
C LYS A 37 -0.72 13.99 -16.62
N ARG A 38 -0.14 13.92 -15.43
CA ARG A 38 1.18 13.36 -15.14
C ARG A 38 0.94 12.28 -14.10
N GLN A 39 1.03 11.01 -14.50
CA GLN A 39 0.83 9.87 -13.59
C GLN A 39 1.92 9.91 -12.51
N PHE A 40 1.57 10.45 -11.34
CA PHE A 40 2.44 10.49 -10.17
C PHE A 40 2.54 9.08 -9.57
N VAL A 41 3.73 8.49 -9.59
CA VAL A 41 3.97 7.25 -8.85
C VAL A 41 4.23 7.64 -7.40
N GLN A 42 3.23 7.43 -6.55
CA GLN A 42 3.30 7.67 -5.12
C GLN A 42 4.05 6.51 -4.46
N THR A 43 5.35 6.41 -4.70
CA THR A 43 6.24 5.53 -3.91
C THR A 43 6.59 6.25 -2.61
N LEU A 44 6.23 5.65 -1.47
CA LEU A 44 6.50 6.11 -0.10
C LEU A 44 7.99 6.50 0.13
N THR A 45 8.90 6.00 -0.71
CA THR A 45 10.30 6.41 -0.83
C THR A 45 10.62 6.72 -2.29
N CYS A 46 10.47 7.99 -2.66
CA CYS A 46 11.00 8.46 -3.93
C CYS A 46 12.53 8.53 -3.82
N THR A 47 13.22 7.62 -4.49
CA THR A 47 14.68 7.63 -4.63
C THR A 47 15.04 7.96 -6.07
N ASN A 48 16.12 8.71 -6.27
CA ASN A 48 16.60 9.11 -7.59
C ASN A 48 16.76 7.91 -8.58
N PRO A 49 17.40 6.78 -8.19
CA PRO A 49 17.52 5.63 -9.10
C PRO A 49 16.17 5.00 -9.49
N ASN A 50 15.24 4.86 -8.53
CA ASN A 50 13.92 4.28 -8.80
C ASN A 50 13.09 5.21 -9.71
N CYS A 51 13.09 6.50 -9.41
CA CYS A 51 12.43 7.51 -10.23
C CYS A 51 12.98 7.52 -11.67
N SER A 52 14.29 7.50 -11.83
CA SER A 52 14.94 7.44 -13.15
C SER A 52 14.57 6.17 -13.93
N ALA A 53 14.59 5.00 -13.29
CA ALA A 53 14.21 3.74 -13.93
C ALA A 53 12.75 3.75 -14.40
N GLN A 54 11.84 4.28 -13.56
CA GLN A 54 10.43 4.40 -13.92
C GLN A 54 10.20 5.41 -15.05
N CYS A 55 10.85 6.57 -15.01
CA CYS A 55 10.79 7.56 -16.09
C CYS A 55 11.27 6.97 -17.42
N LYS A 56 12.36 6.19 -17.41
CA LYS A 56 12.85 5.47 -18.61
C LYS A 56 11.87 4.43 -19.13
N GLY A 57 11.25 3.63 -18.24
CA GLY A 57 10.20 2.69 -18.63
C GLY A 57 8.96 3.35 -19.23
N ARG A 58 8.76 4.65 -18.96
CA ARG A 58 7.67 5.48 -19.53
C ARG A 58 8.11 6.28 -20.77
N GLY A 59 9.36 6.12 -21.23
CA GLY A 59 9.90 6.78 -22.42
C GLY A 59 10.70 8.06 -22.15
N TYR A 60 10.73 8.58 -20.93
CA TYR A 60 11.51 9.77 -20.58
C TYR A 60 13.01 9.46 -20.50
N ARG A 61 13.86 10.44 -20.80
CA ARG A 61 15.32 10.26 -20.84
C ARG A 61 15.95 10.20 -19.44
N SER A 62 15.43 11.01 -18.53
CA SER A 62 15.92 11.19 -17.17
C SER A 62 14.77 11.37 -16.18
N GLY A 63 15.04 11.11 -14.90
CA GLY A 63 14.09 11.32 -13.81
C GLY A 63 14.82 11.72 -12.55
N LYS A 64 14.28 12.67 -11.78
CA LYS A 64 14.84 13.12 -10.51
C LYS A 64 13.79 13.12 -9.42
N CYS A 65 14.19 12.66 -8.23
CA CYS A 65 13.36 12.79 -7.06
C CYS A 65 13.60 14.14 -6.37
N GLN A 66 12.53 14.90 -6.11
CA GLN A 66 12.57 16.12 -5.31
C GLN A 66 11.36 16.16 -4.36
N ILE A 67 11.61 16.38 -3.07
CA ILE A 67 10.56 16.54 -2.04
C ILE A 67 9.55 15.38 -2.09
N GLY A 68 10.06 14.15 -2.19
CA GLY A 68 9.23 12.94 -2.26
C GLY A 68 8.48 12.74 -3.58
N ARG A 69 8.71 13.58 -4.60
CA ARG A 69 8.05 13.50 -5.90
C ARG A 69 9.04 13.19 -7.02
N CYS A 70 8.64 12.30 -7.92
CA CYS A 70 9.42 11.93 -9.09
C CYS A 70 9.09 12.86 -10.27
N PHE A 71 10.11 13.53 -10.79
CA PHE A 71 10.02 14.44 -11.95
C PHE A 71 10.75 13.81 -13.14
N CYS A 72 10.00 13.46 -14.19
CA CYS A 72 10.56 12.93 -15.43
C CYS A 72 10.83 14.05 -16.44
N SER A 73 11.97 13.97 -17.13
CA SER A 73 12.39 14.91 -18.18
C SER A 73 12.97 14.18 -19.40
N TYR A 74 12.75 14.76 -20.58
CA TYR A 74 13.35 14.28 -21.84
C TYR A 74 14.69 14.94 -22.17
N VAL A 75 15.06 15.95 -21.39
CA VAL A 75 16.27 16.75 -21.57
C VAL A 75 17.47 16.04 -20.93
#